data_AF-A0A967MSC9-F1
#
_entry.id   AF-A0A967MSC9-F1
#
_cell.length_a   1.000
_cell.length_b   1.000
_cell.length_c   1.000
_cell.angle_alpha   90.00
_cell.angle_beta   90.00
_cell.angle_gamma   90.00
#
_symmetry.space_group_name_H-M   'P 1'
#
loop_
_entity.id
_entity.type
_entity.pdbx_description
1 polymer ?
#
loop_
_entity_poly.entity_id
_entity_poly.type
_entity_poly.pdbx_seq_one_letter_code
_entity_poly.pdbx_strand_id
1 'polypeptide(L)'
;MSPVARPEARQRLSTRAGLFLLAVLTLVFFRGVVFGERLFTVDFHLTFQPLREVLGRALSDGFPGWNPHLSNGVPLAANPLNAAFYPLNWIFRAVPAATGLTWLTLLHVLFGAVGAFRLARRQGQFTPGAFTTATVVAFGGVAASATAYSNLCWSASWLPWLLLGLDRLSRPEPDERPWRSQLLVAGSVLALSLLGEPFVLLGGALGGGLLLLETAARERPRPAWRTALPFLWPVALGLVLALPALLAYLDYAPHSVRGAGFTHEGVTLWSAHPAAFVDIALPGVYGEPALQSFDGATGYWARALVADKGYPLFAGTYVGGLVLALAVIGAATGRGRWLLPTWLGLLALLALGRFGPFTWLYGMPGLDALRYPVKWLVPALLPLALLAGRGVDRVERTAVPTGRAPLAIALGVTILVIAGVSMVVQLPAALDALAGEAIAERAPVRAAVLRATLRGLVPSIVALTLVYFALVRPAPSPRAARHRAQWTAALLALLVGVDLVQANARLAPTVGPGFYRDVPALADAIVEDRPPVQRIAVARPRGVNFVRDPIYAEQARGQREALVGYTALAYGLDLAFGPDTEALHPLRYTQLQV
;
A
#
# COMPACT_ATOMS: atom_id res chain seq x y z
N MET A 1 -26.08 -35.52 -24.90
CA MET A 1 -25.16 -35.64 -23.75
C MET A 1 -24.19 -34.46 -23.79
N SER A 2 -24.31 -33.52 -22.85
CA SER A 2 -23.41 -32.36 -22.76
C SER A 2 -22.01 -32.84 -22.37
N PRO A 3 -20.94 -32.38 -23.03
CA PRO A 3 -19.58 -32.79 -22.69
C PRO A 3 -19.25 -32.20 -21.31
N VAL A 4 -19.25 -33.05 -20.29
CA VAL A 4 -18.82 -32.70 -18.93
C VAL A 4 -17.34 -32.34 -19.01
N ALA A 5 -17.03 -31.05 -19.10
CA ALA A 5 -15.66 -30.54 -19.11
C ALA A 5 -14.86 -31.15 -17.94
N ARG A 6 -13.69 -31.72 -18.25
CA ARG A 6 -12.76 -32.34 -17.29
C ARG A 6 -12.47 -31.37 -16.12
N PRO A 7 -12.27 -31.85 -14.88
CA PRO A 7 -12.10 -31.01 -13.67
C PRO A 7 -11.07 -29.88 -13.83
N GLU A 8 -9.98 -30.14 -14.56
CA GLU A 8 -8.93 -29.16 -14.86
C GLU A 8 -9.41 -28.01 -15.76
N ALA A 9 -10.24 -28.29 -16.77
CA ALA A 9 -10.77 -27.28 -17.69
C ALA A 9 -11.70 -26.30 -16.95
N ARG A 10 -12.52 -26.80 -16.02
CA ARG A 10 -13.38 -25.98 -15.16
C ARG A 10 -12.57 -25.08 -14.23
N GLN A 11 -11.50 -25.59 -13.65
CA GLN A 11 -10.61 -24.82 -12.77
C GLN A 11 -9.82 -23.74 -13.51
N ARG A 12 -9.43 -24.00 -14.76
CA ARG A 12 -8.81 -23.00 -15.64
C ARG A 12 -9.79 -21.88 -16.01
N LEU A 13 -11.04 -22.22 -16.32
CA LEU A 13 -12.08 -21.25 -16.64
C LEU A 13 -12.40 -20.35 -15.43
N SER A 14 -12.54 -20.92 -14.23
CA SER A 14 -12.79 -20.14 -13.01
C SER A 14 -11.62 -19.20 -12.70
N THR A 15 -10.38 -19.66 -12.87
CA THR A 15 -9.18 -18.84 -12.68
C THR A 15 -9.16 -17.65 -13.63
N ARG A 16 -9.46 -17.87 -14.91
CA ARG A 16 -9.55 -16.79 -15.92
C ARG A 16 -10.66 -15.79 -15.58
N ALA A 17 -11.84 -16.29 -15.17
CA ALA A 17 -12.96 -15.43 -14.77
C ALA A 17 -12.61 -14.57 -13.55
N GLY A 18 -11.93 -15.15 -12.54
CA GLY A 18 -11.46 -14.40 -11.36
C GLY A 18 -10.46 -13.30 -11.72
N LEU A 19 -9.48 -13.59 -12.59
CA LEU A 19 -8.52 -12.60 -13.07
C LEU A 19 -9.19 -11.50 -13.93
N PHE A 20 -10.16 -11.87 -14.77
CA PHE A 20 -10.93 -10.92 -15.56
C PHE A 20 -11.73 -9.97 -14.66
N LEU A 21 -12.47 -10.52 -13.69
CA LEU A 21 -13.23 -9.72 -12.73
C LEU A 21 -12.31 -8.79 -11.91
N LEU A 22 -11.12 -9.27 -11.55
CA LEU A 22 -10.13 -8.47 -10.85
C LEU A 22 -9.69 -7.26 -11.70
N ALA A 23 -9.39 -7.49 -12.99
CA ALA A 23 -9.05 -6.42 -13.91
C ALA A 23 -10.21 -5.41 -14.06
N VAL A 24 -11.45 -5.88 -14.17
CA VAL A 24 -12.64 -5.01 -14.22
C VAL A 24 -12.74 -4.16 -12.95
N LEU A 25 -12.60 -4.75 -11.76
CA LEU A 25 -12.62 -3.99 -10.50
C LEU A 25 -11.49 -2.95 -10.42
N THR A 26 -10.29 -3.27 -10.93
CA THR A 26 -9.18 -2.29 -10.99
C THR A 26 -9.54 -1.11 -11.88
N LEU A 27 -10.15 -1.35 -13.05
CA LEU A 27 -10.60 -0.28 -13.93
C LEU A 27 -11.73 0.56 -13.31
N VAL A 28 -12.65 -0.06 -12.55
CA VAL A 28 -13.71 0.65 -11.83
C VAL A 28 -13.14 1.50 -10.68
N PHE A 29 -12.15 0.98 -9.96
CA PHE A 29 -11.45 1.71 -8.91
C PHE A 29 -10.76 2.95 -9.47
N PHE A 30 -10.02 2.79 -10.57
CA PHE A 30 -9.33 3.88 -11.27
C PHE A 30 -10.15 4.48 -12.43
N ARG A 31 -11.48 4.54 -12.32
CA ARG A 31 -12.35 5.01 -13.41
C ARG A 31 -11.96 6.39 -13.94
N GLY A 32 -11.57 7.33 -13.07
CA GLY A 32 -11.11 8.66 -13.48
C GLY A 32 -9.90 8.59 -14.41
N VAL A 33 -8.93 7.73 -14.11
CA VAL A 33 -7.75 7.48 -14.96
C VAL A 33 -8.15 6.95 -16.33
N VAL A 34 -9.09 5.99 -16.37
CA VAL A 34 -9.61 5.42 -17.62
C VAL A 34 -10.27 6.49 -18.49
N PHE A 35 -10.92 7.48 -17.88
CA PHE A 35 -11.52 8.63 -18.55
C PHE A 35 -10.56 9.83 -18.75
N GLY A 36 -9.25 9.62 -18.56
CA GLY A 36 -8.22 10.61 -18.91
C GLY A 36 -7.74 11.51 -17.77
N GLU A 37 -8.27 11.35 -16.56
CA GLU A 37 -7.81 12.08 -15.37
C GLU A 37 -6.46 11.55 -14.85
N ARG A 38 -5.86 12.28 -13.91
CA ARG A 38 -4.54 11.99 -13.32
C ARG A 38 -4.61 11.98 -11.81
N LEU A 39 -3.86 11.10 -11.17
CA LEU A 39 -3.66 11.16 -9.72
C LEU A 39 -2.97 12.47 -9.36
N PHE A 40 -3.22 13.01 -8.16
CA PHE A 40 -2.63 14.29 -7.76
C PHE A 40 -2.38 14.47 -6.27
N THR A 41 -2.60 13.46 -5.44
CA THR A 41 -2.64 13.65 -3.98
C THR A 41 -1.28 13.55 -3.29
N VAL A 42 -1.12 14.34 -2.22
CA VAL A 42 0.02 14.42 -1.28
C VAL A 42 1.36 14.58 -2.00
N ASP A 43 2.20 13.54 -1.98
CA ASP A 43 3.53 13.59 -2.58
C ASP A 43 3.48 13.42 -4.10
N PHE A 44 2.34 12.97 -4.64
CA PHE A 44 2.22 12.73 -6.07
C PHE A 44 2.48 14.01 -6.88
N HIS A 45 1.78 15.11 -6.58
CA HIS A 45 1.97 16.38 -7.29
C HIS A 45 3.11 17.23 -6.73
N LEU A 46 3.45 17.08 -5.45
CA LEU A 46 4.50 17.88 -4.79
C LEU A 46 5.91 17.35 -5.02
N THR A 47 6.06 16.03 -5.18
CA THR A 47 7.37 15.36 -5.13
C THR A 47 7.57 14.45 -6.34
N PHE A 48 6.75 13.41 -6.49
CA PHE A 48 6.98 12.39 -7.50
C PHE A 48 6.85 12.93 -8.92
N GLN A 49 5.74 13.62 -9.25
CA GLN A 49 5.53 14.16 -10.59
C GLN A 49 6.66 15.12 -11.01
N PRO A 50 7.02 16.15 -10.24
CA PRO A 50 8.10 17.06 -10.64
C PRO A 50 9.45 16.35 -10.81
N LEU A 51 9.79 15.40 -9.93
CA LEU A 51 11.05 14.65 -10.04
C LEU A 51 11.07 13.73 -11.27
N ARG A 52 9.91 13.21 -11.70
CA ARG A 52 9.84 12.42 -12.94
C ARG A 52 9.98 13.29 -14.18
N GLU A 53 9.56 14.56 -14.15
CA GLU A 53 9.85 15.51 -15.24
C GLU A 53 11.37 15.77 -15.35
N VAL A 54 12.04 15.95 -14.21
CA VAL A 54 13.51 16.11 -14.19
C VAL A 54 14.22 14.85 -14.70
N LEU A 55 13.80 13.66 -14.24
CA LEU A 55 14.35 12.39 -14.72
C LEU A 55 14.13 12.23 -16.24
N GLY A 56 12.96 12.56 -16.75
CA GLY A 56 12.64 12.49 -18.18
C GLY A 56 13.53 13.38 -19.04
N ARG A 57 13.77 14.62 -18.61
CA ARG A 57 14.73 15.55 -19.25
C ARG A 57 16.15 14.99 -19.22
N ALA A 58 16.62 14.59 -18.04
CA ALA A 58 17.97 14.04 -17.89
C ALA A 58 18.20 12.77 -18.73
N LEU A 59 17.20 11.88 -18.84
CA LEU A 59 17.24 10.70 -19.72
C LEU A 59 17.23 11.05 -21.21
N SER A 60 16.70 12.21 -21.59
CA SER A 60 16.73 12.70 -22.97
C SER A 60 18.12 13.17 -23.34
N ASP A 61 18.81 13.82 -22.40
CA ASP A 61 20.16 14.37 -22.57
C ASP A 61 21.27 13.32 -22.39
N GLY A 62 20.97 12.18 -21.76
CA GLY A 62 21.89 11.06 -21.63
C GLY A 62 21.72 10.29 -20.31
N PHE A 63 22.84 10.04 -19.63
CA PHE A 63 22.81 9.38 -18.32
C PHE A 63 22.32 10.35 -17.24
N PRO A 64 21.29 10.01 -16.46
CA PRO A 64 20.68 10.92 -15.49
C PRO A 64 21.48 10.97 -14.17
N GLY A 65 22.77 11.31 -14.26
CA GLY A 65 23.69 11.29 -13.11
C GLY A 65 23.51 12.46 -12.14
N TRP A 66 23.14 13.64 -12.66
CA TRP A 66 23.12 14.89 -11.91
C TRP A 66 21.85 15.68 -12.18
N ASN A 67 21.25 16.24 -11.13
CA ASN A 67 20.14 17.18 -11.23
C ASN A 67 20.65 18.59 -10.92
N PRO A 68 20.86 19.47 -11.93
CA PRO A 68 21.34 20.84 -11.71
C PRO A 68 20.26 21.78 -11.15
N HIS A 69 19.00 21.36 -11.21
CA HIS A 69 17.82 22.19 -10.94
C HIS A 69 17.37 22.17 -9.48
N LEU A 70 17.93 21.28 -8.63
CA LEU A 70 17.51 21.15 -7.23
C LEU A 70 18.68 21.39 -6.27
N SER A 71 18.49 22.30 -5.31
CA SER A 71 19.41 22.64 -4.21
C SER A 71 20.86 22.79 -4.62
N ASN A 72 21.06 23.59 -5.66
CA ASN A 72 22.34 23.87 -6.27
C ASN A 72 23.05 22.70 -6.98
N GLY A 73 22.39 21.55 -7.08
CA GLY A 73 22.92 20.34 -7.68
C GLY A 73 22.83 19.16 -6.72
N VAL A 74 22.17 18.08 -7.15
CA VAL A 74 22.11 16.82 -6.38
C VAL A 74 22.31 15.59 -7.27
N PRO A 75 22.89 14.50 -6.74
CA PRO A 75 22.96 13.20 -7.43
C PRO A 75 21.57 12.64 -7.78
N LEU A 76 21.20 12.67 -9.07
CA LEU A 76 19.87 12.26 -9.50
C LEU A 76 19.73 10.73 -9.47
N ALA A 77 20.67 10.01 -10.10
CA ALA A 77 20.64 8.55 -10.18
C ALA A 77 20.88 7.85 -8.82
N ALA A 78 21.62 8.48 -7.92
CA ALA A 78 21.90 7.96 -6.58
C ALA A 78 20.71 8.12 -5.62
N ASN A 79 19.74 8.98 -5.94
CA ASN A 79 18.56 9.19 -5.13
C ASN A 79 17.54 8.05 -5.38
N PRO A 80 17.28 7.17 -4.41
CA PRO A 80 16.36 6.05 -4.58
C PRO A 80 14.93 6.49 -4.88
N LEU A 81 14.52 7.70 -4.48
CA LEU A 81 13.17 8.21 -4.76
C LEU A 81 12.96 8.46 -6.25
N ASN A 82 14.00 8.80 -7.00
CA ASN A 82 13.96 8.93 -8.46
C ASN A 82 13.86 7.58 -9.16
N ALA A 83 14.39 6.53 -8.54
CA ALA A 83 14.45 5.18 -9.10
C ALA A 83 14.93 5.18 -10.56
N ALA A 84 15.99 5.93 -10.87
CA ALA A 84 16.48 6.16 -12.25
C ALA A 84 16.88 4.86 -12.97
N PHE A 85 17.37 3.87 -12.20
CA PHE A 85 17.74 2.55 -12.68
C PHE A 85 16.54 1.60 -12.85
N TYR A 86 15.34 1.98 -12.40
CA TYR A 86 14.13 1.18 -12.58
C TYR A 86 13.63 1.29 -14.03
N PRO A 87 13.66 0.20 -14.84
CA PRO A 87 13.48 0.31 -16.29
C PRO A 87 12.14 0.93 -16.73
N LEU A 88 11.07 0.72 -15.97
CA LEU A 88 9.76 1.31 -16.30
C LEU A 88 9.76 2.84 -16.19
N ASN A 89 10.71 3.45 -15.46
CA ASN A 89 10.84 4.90 -15.41
C ASN A 89 11.44 5.49 -16.69
N TRP A 90 12.02 4.68 -17.57
CA TRP A 90 12.61 5.21 -18.81
C TRP A 90 11.55 5.72 -19.80
N ILE A 91 10.28 5.36 -19.60
CA ILE A 91 9.17 5.93 -20.36
C ILE A 91 9.07 7.45 -20.18
N PHE A 92 9.56 8.01 -19.07
CA PHE A 92 9.48 9.45 -18.79
C PHE A 92 10.33 10.29 -19.74
N ARG A 93 11.20 9.67 -20.55
CA ARG A 93 11.85 10.32 -21.70
C ARG A 93 10.83 10.83 -22.74
N ALA A 94 9.69 10.15 -22.88
CA ALA A 94 8.71 10.42 -23.94
C ALA A 94 7.28 10.68 -23.43
N VAL A 95 6.97 10.24 -22.21
CA VAL A 95 5.63 10.34 -21.62
C VAL A 95 5.62 11.42 -20.53
N PRO A 96 4.68 12.39 -20.56
CA PRO A 96 4.54 13.40 -19.50
C PRO A 96 4.42 12.75 -18.12
N ALA A 97 5.14 13.27 -17.12
CA ALA A 97 5.34 12.56 -15.85
C ALA A 97 4.03 12.23 -15.13
N ALA A 98 3.07 13.17 -15.08
CA ALA A 98 1.77 12.94 -14.47
C ALA A 98 1.01 11.77 -15.12
N THR A 99 1.09 11.67 -16.45
CA THR A 99 0.44 10.59 -17.23
C THR A 99 1.14 9.26 -16.99
N GLY A 100 2.47 9.22 -17.12
CA GLY A 100 3.23 8.00 -16.93
C GLY A 100 3.10 7.46 -15.51
N LEU A 101 3.22 8.31 -14.48
CA LEU A 101 3.04 7.92 -13.08
C LEU A 101 1.64 7.37 -12.80
N THR A 102 0.61 8.04 -13.30
CA THR A 102 -0.79 7.61 -13.09
C THR A 102 -1.01 6.20 -13.66
N TRP A 103 -0.64 5.98 -14.92
CA TRP A 103 -0.83 4.68 -15.57
C TRP A 103 0.08 3.60 -14.98
N LEU A 104 1.34 3.91 -14.69
CA LEU A 104 2.24 2.97 -14.02
C LEU A 104 1.70 2.58 -12.64
N THR A 105 1.15 3.50 -11.85
CA THR A 105 0.53 3.17 -10.56
C THR A 105 -0.64 2.20 -10.72
N LEU A 106 -1.56 2.46 -11.65
CA LEU A 106 -2.65 1.53 -11.97
C LEU A 106 -2.12 0.13 -12.36
N LEU A 107 -1.13 0.10 -13.26
CA LEU A 107 -0.52 -1.15 -13.74
C LEU A 107 0.19 -1.91 -12.62
N HIS A 108 0.88 -1.22 -11.71
CA HIS A 108 1.51 -1.85 -10.54
C HIS A 108 0.47 -2.39 -9.55
N VAL A 109 -0.64 -1.68 -9.31
CA VAL A 109 -1.73 -2.20 -8.49
C VAL A 109 -2.29 -3.49 -9.08
N LEU A 110 -2.56 -3.52 -10.39
CA LEU A 110 -3.01 -4.75 -11.07
C LEU A 110 -1.95 -5.85 -11.03
N PHE A 111 -0.69 -5.51 -11.27
CA PHE A 111 0.44 -6.45 -11.26
C PHE A 111 0.60 -7.13 -9.89
N GLY A 112 0.53 -6.34 -8.80
CA GLY A 112 0.58 -6.86 -7.43
C GLY A 112 -0.63 -7.72 -7.10
N ALA A 113 -1.83 -7.30 -7.52
CA ALA A 113 -3.06 -8.07 -7.33
C ALA A 113 -3.00 -9.44 -8.04
N VAL A 114 -2.50 -9.47 -9.28
CA VAL A 114 -2.30 -10.72 -10.04
C VAL A 114 -1.25 -11.61 -9.36
N GLY A 115 -0.16 -11.02 -8.86
CA GLY A 115 0.84 -11.74 -8.08
C GLY A 115 0.25 -12.39 -6.83
N ALA A 116 -0.57 -11.63 -6.09
CA ALA A 116 -1.26 -12.09 -4.88
C ALA A 116 -2.28 -13.19 -5.20
N PHE A 117 -3.05 -13.04 -6.28
CA PHE A 117 -3.96 -14.09 -6.77
C PHE A 117 -3.19 -15.38 -7.07
N ARG A 118 -2.07 -15.29 -7.81
CA ARG A 118 -1.26 -16.45 -8.18
C ARG A 118 -0.60 -17.10 -6.96
N LEU A 119 -0.11 -16.31 -6.01
CA LEU A 119 0.42 -16.79 -4.73
C LEU A 119 -0.66 -17.54 -3.94
N ALA A 120 -1.87 -16.97 -3.82
CA ALA A 120 -2.98 -17.62 -3.14
C ALA A 120 -3.35 -18.96 -3.80
N ARG A 121 -3.48 -18.98 -5.14
CA ARG A 121 -3.72 -20.21 -5.91
C ARG A 121 -2.62 -21.25 -5.70
N ARG A 122 -1.35 -20.81 -5.66
CA ARG A 122 -0.20 -21.67 -5.41
C ARG A 122 -0.20 -22.28 -4.01
N GLN A 123 -0.70 -21.54 -3.02
CA GLN A 123 -0.92 -22.04 -1.65
C GLN A 123 -2.16 -22.95 -1.54
N GLY A 124 -2.83 -23.25 -2.65
CA GLY A 124 -3.97 -24.15 -2.73
C GLY A 124 -5.31 -23.50 -2.42
N GLN A 125 -5.38 -22.16 -2.43
CA GLN A 125 -6.66 -21.48 -2.25
C GLN A 125 -7.57 -21.66 -3.46
N PHE A 126 -8.89 -21.69 -3.29
CA PHE A 126 -9.85 -21.74 -4.40
C PHE A 126 -9.93 -20.39 -5.12
N THR A 127 -10.67 -20.33 -6.24
CA THR A 127 -10.78 -19.08 -7.02
C THR A 127 -11.39 -17.93 -6.19
N PRO A 128 -12.49 -18.13 -5.43
CA PRO A 128 -13.03 -17.07 -4.57
C PRO A 128 -12.03 -16.60 -3.50
N GLY A 129 -11.35 -17.52 -2.80
CA GLY A 129 -10.34 -17.16 -1.82
C GLY A 129 -9.16 -16.38 -2.42
N ALA A 130 -8.63 -16.83 -3.56
CA ALA A 130 -7.56 -16.14 -4.26
C ALA A 130 -7.98 -14.76 -4.80
N PHE A 131 -9.24 -14.62 -5.23
CA PHE A 131 -9.81 -13.34 -5.61
C PHE A 131 -9.87 -12.38 -4.41
N THR A 132 -10.37 -12.85 -3.26
CA THR A 132 -10.38 -12.08 -2.00
C THR A 132 -8.98 -11.63 -1.60
N THR A 133 -7.97 -12.51 -1.68
CA THR A 133 -6.59 -12.12 -1.42
C THR A 133 -6.12 -11.01 -2.37
N ALA A 134 -6.41 -11.14 -3.66
CA ALA A 134 -6.00 -10.15 -4.65
C ALA A 134 -6.69 -8.79 -4.45
N THR A 135 -7.99 -8.77 -4.15
CA THR A 135 -8.74 -7.53 -3.93
C THR A 135 -8.32 -6.81 -2.65
N VAL A 136 -8.00 -7.55 -1.57
CA VAL A 136 -7.48 -6.94 -0.33
C VAL A 136 -6.12 -6.29 -0.58
N VAL A 137 -5.23 -6.94 -1.32
CA VAL A 137 -3.91 -6.38 -1.68
C VAL A 137 -4.04 -5.17 -2.60
N ALA A 138 -4.99 -5.18 -3.54
CA ALA A 138 -5.17 -4.11 -4.51
C ALA A 138 -5.88 -2.87 -3.94
N PHE A 139 -6.91 -3.08 -3.13
CA PHE A 139 -7.90 -2.06 -2.76
C PHE A 139 -8.05 -1.86 -1.26
N GLY A 140 -7.27 -2.54 -0.41
CA GLY A 140 -7.20 -2.23 1.02
C GLY A 140 -6.73 -0.79 1.24
N GLY A 141 -7.19 -0.14 2.31
CA GLY A 141 -7.03 1.31 2.51
C GLY A 141 -5.57 1.76 2.50
N VAL A 142 -4.66 0.97 3.08
CA VAL A 142 -3.21 1.24 3.04
C VAL A 142 -2.66 1.15 1.61
N ALA A 143 -3.09 0.16 0.82
CA ALA A 143 -2.67 0.04 -0.59
C ALA A 143 -3.23 1.18 -1.45
N ALA A 144 -4.49 1.55 -1.22
CA ALA A 144 -5.12 2.69 -1.89
C ALA A 144 -4.42 4.01 -1.53
N SER A 145 -4.16 4.26 -0.26
CA SER A 145 -3.40 5.43 0.22
C SER A 145 -1.96 5.44 -0.31
N ALA A 146 -1.35 4.26 -0.46
CA ALA A 146 0.01 4.15 -0.99
C ALA A 146 0.12 4.64 -2.44
N THR A 147 -0.98 4.76 -3.19
CA THR A 147 -0.96 5.26 -4.59
C THR A 147 -0.46 6.70 -4.72
N ALA A 148 -0.52 7.49 -3.64
CA ALA A 148 0.11 8.81 -3.55
C ALA A 148 1.65 8.76 -3.56
N TYR A 149 2.22 7.60 -3.25
CA TYR A 149 3.65 7.38 -3.07
C TYR A 149 4.15 6.27 -4.01
N SER A 150 4.68 6.64 -5.18
CA SER A 150 5.05 5.67 -6.22
C SER A 150 6.02 4.60 -5.72
N ASN A 151 7.01 4.98 -4.91
CA ASN A 151 7.99 4.06 -4.35
C ASN A 151 7.35 3.01 -3.40
N LEU A 152 6.38 3.40 -2.56
CA LEU A 152 5.64 2.48 -1.67
C LEU A 152 4.71 1.56 -2.47
N CYS A 153 3.85 2.14 -3.31
CA CYS A 153 2.86 1.40 -4.08
C CYS A 153 3.52 0.38 -5.02
N TRP A 154 4.52 0.82 -5.78
CA TRP A 154 5.16 -0.03 -6.77
C TRP A 154 6.01 -1.11 -6.09
N SER A 155 6.70 -0.80 -4.99
CA SER A 155 7.41 -1.83 -4.21
C SER A 155 6.45 -2.87 -3.65
N ALA A 156 5.31 -2.45 -3.10
CA ALA A 156 4.29 -3.37 -2.57
C ALA A 156 3.78 -4.35 -3.64
N SER A 157 3.73 -3.93 -4.91
CA SER A 157 3.29 -4.80 -6.00
C SER A 157 4.24 -5.96 -6.30
N TRP A 158 5.54 -5.85 -5.98
CA TRP A 158 6.53 -6.90 -6.19
C TRP A 158 6.56 -7.94 -5.05
N LEU A 159 6.03 -7.59 -3.88
CA LEU A 159 6.06 -8.45 -2.69
C LEU A 159 5.37 -9.83 -2.90
N PRO A 160 4.16 -9.92 -3.52
CA PRO A 160 3.54 -11.21 -3.78
C PRO A 160 4.33 -12.08 -4.77
N TRP A 161 5.03 -11.47 -5.72
CA TRP A 161 5.86 -12.16 -6.71
C TRP A 161 7.13 -12.73 -6.08
N LEU A 162 7.77 -11.98 -5.19
CA LEU A 162 8.88 -12.48 -4.36
C LEU A 162 8.48 -13.74 -3.62
N LEU A 163 7.37 -13.69 -2.87
CA LEU A 163 6.91 -14.85 -2.09
C LEU A 163 6.41 -16.01 -2.96
N LEU A 164 5.84 -15.73 -4.13
CA LEU A 164 5.46 -16.77 -5.09
C LEU A 164 6.70 -17.51 -5.62
N GLY A 165 7.76 -16.77 -5.95
CA GLY A 165 9.03 -17.37 -6.37
C GLY A 165 9.65 -18.22 -5.26
N LEU A 166 9.67 -17.72 -4.03
CA LEU A 166 10.19 -18.45 -2.87
C LEU A 166 9.34 -19.71 -2.56
N ASP A 167 8.01 -19.64 -2.55
CA ASP A 167 7.15 -20.82 -2.30
C ASP A 167 7.32 -21.91 -3.36
N ARG A 168 7.53 -21.52 -4.63
CA ARG A 168 7.83 -22.46 -5.72
C ARG A 168 9.18 -23.14 -5.55
N LEU A 169 10.21 -22.42 -5.10
CA LEU A 169 11.52 -22.99 -4.79
C LEU A 169 11.47 -23.93 -3.58
N SER A 170 10.66 -23.61 -2.57
CA SER A 170 10.44 -24.46 -1.39
C SER A 170 9.68 -25.75 -1.70
N ARG A 171 8.84 -25.76 -2.74
CA ARG A 171 7.91 -26.86 -3.02
C ARG A 171 7.81 -27.12 -4.53
N PRO A 172 8.91 -27.40 -5.24
CA PRO A 172 8.88 -27.47 -6.71
C PRO A 172 7.85 -28.49 -7.20
N GLU A 173 7.03 -28.10 -8.18
CA GLU A 173 6.18 -29.04 -8.90
C GLU A 173 7.02 -29.88 -9.88
N PRO A 174 6.65 -31.14 -10.21
CA PRO A 174 7.48 -32.03 -11.04
C PRO A 174 7.89 -31.44 -12.40
N ASP A 175 7.01 -30.64 -13.01
CA ASP A 175 7.24 -30.01 -14.31
C ASP A 175 7.82 -28.58 -14.21
N GLU A 176 8.01 -28.06 -13.00
CA GLU A 176 8.44 -26.69 -12.78
C GLU A 176 9.96 -26.56 -12.94
N ARG A 177 10.37 -25.80 -13.95
CA ARG A 177 11.79 -25.49 -14.15
C ARG A 177 12.26 -24.47 -13.09
N PRO A 178 13.27 -24.79 -12.26
CA PRO A 178 13.66 -23.97 -11.11
C PRO A 178 14.13 -22.57 -11.51
N TRP A 179 14.73 -22.40 -12.69
CA TRP A 179 15.19 -21.11 -13.18
C TRP A 179 14.07 -20.07 -13.30
N ARG A 180 12.82 -20.49 -13.55
CA ARG A 180 11.68 -19.55 -13.65
C ARG A 180 11.39 -18.90 -12.30
N SER A 181 11.45 -19.69 -11.24
CA SER A 181 11.24 -19.22 -9.86
C SER A 181 12.44 -18.45 -9.35
N GLN A 182 13.66 -18.85 -9.74
CA GLN A 182 14.88 -18.08 -9.49
C GLN A 182 14.85 -16.71 -10.16
N LEU A 183 14.45 -16.61 -11.43
CA LEU A 183 14.29 -15.31 -12.12
C LEU A 183 13.19 -14.46 -11.47
N LEU A 184 12.10 -15.07 -11.02
CA LEU A 184 11.05 -14.34 -10.33
C LEU A 184 11.53 -13.74 -9.00
N VAL A 185 12.29 -14.50 -8.22
CA VAL A 185 12.92 -14.02 -6.98
C VAL A 185 13.95 -12.93 -7.29
N ALA A 186 14.88 -13.19 -8.21
CA ALA A 186 15.93 -12.23 -8.59
C ALA A 186 15.35 -10.93 -9.13
N GLY A 187 14.36 -11.00 -10.02
CA GLY A 187 13.68 -9.83 -10.57
C GLY A 187 12.89 -9.05 -9.52
N SER A 188 12.26 -9.73 -8.55
CA SER A 188 11.55 -9.06 -7.45
C SER A 188 12.51 -8.38 -6.48
N VAL A 189 13.64 -9.03 -6.14
CA VAL A 189 14.70 -8.43 -5.31
C VAL A 189 15.30 -7.22 -6.01
N LEU A 190 15.64 -7.35 -7.31
CA LEU A 190 16.11 -6.24 -8.12
C LEU A 190 15.12 -5.08 -8.08
N ALA A 191 13.84 -5.30 -8.40
CA ALA A 191 12.84 -4.24 -8.40
C ALA A 191 12.68 -3.57 -7.03
N LEU A 192 12.60 -4.34 -5.94
CA LEU A 192 12.50 -3.80 -4.58
C LEU A 192 13.73 -2.95 -4.20
N SER A 193 14.93 -3.38 -4.59
CA SER A 193 16.17 -2.62 -4.37
C SER A 193 16.22 -1.33 -5.21
N LEU A 194 15.73 -1.35 -6.45
CA LEU A 194 15.75 -0.18 -7.34
C LEU A 194 14.67 0.87 -6.99
N LEU A 195 13.53 0.43 -6.44
CA LEU A 195 12.43 1.32 -6.01
C LEU A 195 12.69 1.96 -4.64
N GLY A 196 13.64 1.41 -3.87
CA GLY A 196 14.21 2.09 -2.71
C GLY A 196 13.27 2.27 -1.52
N GLU A 197 12.25 1.41 -1.35
CA GLU A 197 11.38 1.43 -0.18
C GLU A 197 11.74 0.31 0.82
N PRO A 198 12.49 0.63 1.89
CA PRO A 198 13.08 -0.39 2.77
C PRO A 198 12.05 -1.19 3.56
N PHE A 199 10.92 -0.59 3.96
CA PHE A 199 9.91 -1.27 4.76
C PHE A 199 9.26 -2.45 4.03
N VAL A 200 9.02 -2.32 2.72
CA VAL A 200 8.46 -3.41 1.91
C VAL A 200 9.50 -4.51 1.69
N LEU A 201 10.76 -4.14 1.41
CA LEU A 201 11.86 -5.07 1.25
C LEU A 201 12.09 -5.89 2.53
N LEU A 202 12.21 -5.23 3.68
CA LEU A 202 12.40 -5.88 4.98
C LEU A 202 11.18 -6.72 5.37
N GLY A 203 9.96 -6.23 5.12
CA GLY A 203 8.74 -6.98 5.36
C GLY A 203 8.65 -8.26 4.52
N GLY A 204 9.09 -8.19 3.26
CA GLY A 204 9.22 -9.36 2.38
C GLY A 204 10.32 -10.32 2.78
N ALA A 205 11.48 -9.81 3.19
CA ALA A 205 12.57 -10.62 3.73
C ALA A 205 12.12 -11.39 4.99
N LEU A 206 11.37 -10.74 5.89
CA LEU A 206 10.78 -11.40 7.05
C LEU A 206 9.83 -12.53 6.64
N GLY A 207 8.91 -12.28 5.71
CA GLY A 207 7.98 -13.30 5.20
C GLY A 207 8.70 -14.46 4.52
N GLY A 208 9.71 -14.17 3.70
CA GLY A 208 10.56 -15.16 3.04
C GLY A 208 11.37 -16.00 4.04
N GLY A 209 11.96 -15.37 5.06
CA GLY A 209 12.69 -16.05 6.12
C GLY A 209 11.80 -17.00 6.93
N LEU A 210 10.59 -16.57 7.29
CA LEU A 210 9.62 -17.42 7.96
C LEU A 210 9.22 -18.63 7.09
N LEU A 211 9.05 -18.45 5.78
CA LEU A 211 8.77 -19.53 4.83
C LEU A 211 9.95 -20.52 4.72
N LEU A 212 11.19 -20.02 4.73
CA LEU A 212 12.39 -20.85 4.75
C LEU A 212 12.48 -21.70 6.02
N LEU A 213 12.22 -21.09 7.19
CA LEU A 213 12.17 -21.80 8.47
C LEU A 213 11.10 -22.91 8.45
N GLU A 214 9.91 -22.62 7.91
CA GLU A 214 8.87 -23.64 7.74
C GLU A 214 9.33 -24.77 6.80
N THR A 215 10.04 -24.45 5.73
CA THR A 215 10.56 -25.42 4.76
C THR A 215 11.61 -26.32 5.41
N ALA A 216 12.59 -25.73 6.10
CA ALA A 216 13.66 -26.44 6.80
C ALA A 216 13.11 -27.38 7.88
N ALA A 217 12.07 -26.97 8.61
CA ALA A 217 11.44 -27.80 9.63
C ALA A 217 10.68 -29.03 9.07
N ARG A 218 10.39 -29.06 7.76
CA ARG A 218 9.64 -30.15 7.11
C ARG A 218 10.55 -31.16 6.41
N GLU A 219 11.71 -30.74 5.94
CA GLU A 219 12.63 -31.64 5.24
C GLU A 219 13.38 -32.56 6.22
N ARG A 220 13.73 -33.77 5.76
CA ARG A 220 14.67 -34.66 6.47
C ARG A 220 16.01 -33.93 6.67
N PRO A 221 16.82 -34.26 7.70
CA PRO A 221 18.07 -33.57 7.98
C PRO A 221 18.98 -33.61 6.74
N ARG A 222 19.03 -32.47 6.04
CA ARG A 222 19.97 -32.15 4.98
C ARG A 222 20.93 -31.11 5.53
N PRO A 223 22.18 -31.05 5.05
CA PRO A 223 23.06 -29.97 5.42
C PRO A 223 22.44 -28.63 5.00
N ALA A 224 22.39 -27.67 5.94
CA ALA A 224 21.62 -26.43 5.80
C ALA A 224 21.90 -25.66 4.50
N TRP A 225 23.14 -25.72 3.98
CA TRP A 225 23.51 -25.06 2.73
C TRP A 225 22.78 -25.63 1.50
N ARG A 226 22.45 -26.93 1.46
CA ARG A 226 21.69 -27.53 0.33
C ARG A 226 20.22 -27.09 0.32
N THR A 227 19.67 -26.81 1.49
CA THR A 227 18.32 -26.24 1.63
C THR A 227 18.33 -24.74 1.38
N ALA A 228 19.40 -24.01 1.74
CA ALA A 228 19.47 -22.55 1.58
C ALA A 228 19.90 -22.08 0.18
N LEU A 229 20.81 -22.80 -0.50
CA LEU A 229 21.43 -22.36 -1.76
C LEU A 229 20.43 -22.01 -2.88
N PRO A 230 19.34 -22.78 -3.12
CA PRO A 230 18.35 -22.44 -4.15
C PRO A 230 17.65 -21.10 -3.92
N PHE A 231 17.64 -20.60 -2.68
CA PHE A 231 17.04 -19.33 -2.29
C PHE A 231 18.04 -18.19 -2.22
N LEU A 232 19.27 -18.47 -1.76
CA LEU A 232 20.32 -17.46 -1.62
C LEU A 232 20.85 -16.97 -2.97
N TRP A 233 21.08 -17.88 -3.93
CA TRP A 233 21.56 -17.53 -5.27
C TRP A 233 20.69 -16.48 -5.99
N PRO A 234 19.37 -16.67 -6.17
CA PRO A 234 18.56 -15.68 -6.89
C PRO A 234 18.43 -14.36 -6.13
N VAL A 235 18.45 -14.38 -4.79
CA VAL A 235 18.52 -13.16 -3.99
C VAL A 235 19.83 -12.42 -4.25
N ALA A 236 20.95 -13.13 -4.21
CA ALA A 236 22.27 -12.56 -4.52
C ALA A 236 22.32 -12.02 -5.95
N LEU A 237 21.76 -12.74 -6.94
CA LEU A 237 21.67 -12.25 -8.32
C LEU A 237 20.88 -10.95 -8.41
N GLY A 238 19.73 -10.85 -7.75
CA GLY A 238 18.93 -9.62 -7.72
C GLY A 238 19.70 -8.44 -7.12
N LEU A 239 20.43 -8.67 -6.02
CA LEU A 239 21.28 -7.66 -5.39
C LEU A 239 22.47 -7.26 -6.27
N VAL A 240 23.13 -8.23 -6.91
CA VAL A 240 24.24 -7.99 -7.84
C VAL A 240 23.79 -7.13 -9.01
N LEU A 241 22.62 -7.41 -9.59
CA LEU A 241 22.03 -6.60 -10.65
C LEU A 241 21.63 -5.20 -10.17
N ALA A 242 21.31 -5.04 -8.88
CA ALA A 242 21.01 -3.75 -8.27
C ALA A 242 22.26 -2.96 -7.85
N LEU A 243 23.46 -3.56 -7.90
CA LEU A 243 24.70 -2.94 -7.38
C LEU A 243 24.97 -1.54 -7.93
N PRO A 244 24.79 -1.23 -9.23
CA PRO A 244 25.05 0.13 -9.72
C PRO A 244 24.22 1.20 -8.98
N ALA A 245 22.95 0.91 -8.72
CA ALA A 245 22.06 1.81 -7.97
C ALA A 245 22.40 1.83 -6.47
N LEU A 246 22.66 0.66 -5.88
CA LEU A 246 22.99 0.54 -4.46
C LEU A 246 24.32 1.22 -4.12
N LEU A 247 25.35 1.06 -4.96
CA LEU A 247 26.65 1.71 -4.78
C LEU A 247 26.53 3.22 -4.92
N ALA A 248 25.79 3.72 -5.91
CA ALA A 248 25.53 5.15 -6.05
C ALA A 248 24.83 5.72 -4.81
N TYR A 249 23.82 5.01 -4.29
CA TYR A 249 23.16 5.40 -3.05
C TYR A 249 24.08 5.34 -1.83
N LEU A 250 24.85 4.26 -1.66
CA LEU A 250 25.74 4.07 -0.50
C LEU A 250 26.88 5.09 -0.46
N ASP A 251 27.35 5.55 -1.63
CA ASP A 251 28.31 6.65 -1.75
C ASP A 251 27.66 7.99 -1.35
N TYR A 252 26.41 8.22 -1.77
CA TYR A 252 25.70 9.47 -1.49
C TYR A 252 25.14 9.57 -0.06
N ALA A 253 24.66 8.47 0.52
CA ALA A 253 23.92 8.46 1.77
C ALA A 253 24.67 9.12 2.95
N PRO A 254 25.99 8.91 3.17
CA PRO A 254 26.76 9.58 4.22
C PRO A 254 26.77 11.11 4.11
N HIS A 255 26.60 11.65 2.90
CA HIS A 255 26.57 13.08 2.65
C HIS A 255 25.19 13.71 2.86
N SER A 256 24.16 12.88 3.05
CA SER A 256 22.78 13.31 3.19
C SER A 256 22.29 13.29 4.64
N VAL A 257 21.10 13.85 4.91
CA VAL A 257 20.44 13.78 6.24
C VAL A 257 20.32 12.34 6.73
N ARG A 258 20.15 11.36 5.84
CA ARG A 258 20.12 9.92 6.20
C ARG A 258 21.44 9.39 6.76
N GLY A 259 22.57 9.96 6.33
CA GLY A 259 23.90 9.58 6.81
C GLY A 259 24.12 9.94 8.27
N ALA A 260 23.53 11.05 8.73
CA ALA A 260 23.56 11.44 10.14
C ALA A 260 22.62 10.59 11.03
N GLY A 261 21.65 9.90 10.42
CA GLY A 261 20.55 9.26 11.13
C GLY A 261 19.52 10.25 11.66
N PHE A 262 18.35 9.76 12.03
CA PHE A 262 17.31 10.56 12.67
C PHE A 262 17.37 10.43 14.19
N THR A 263 16.89 11.46 14.89
CA THR A 263 16.63 11.37 16.33
C THR A 263 15.56 10.31 16.62
N HIS A 264 15.48 9.84 17.86
CA HIS A 264 14.45 8.89 18.29
C HIS A 264 13.03 9.37 17.93
N GLU A 265 12.76 10.66 18.10
CA GLU A 265 11.50 11.29 17.70
C GLU A 265 11.30 11.24 16.18
N GLY A 266 12.33 11.53 15.38
CA GLY A 266 12.28 11.46 13.93
C GLY A 266 12.05 10.04 13.39
N VAL A 267 12.65 9.03 14.03
CA VAL A 267 12.48 7.60 13.70
C VAL A 267 11.06 7.13 14.02
N THR A 268 10.52 7.53 15.19
CA THR A 268 9.19 7.12 15.67
C THR A 268 8.05 7.99 15.16
N LEU A 269 8.35 9.05 14.40
CA LEU A 269 7.38 9.88 13.70
C LEU A 269 6.39 9.05 12.88
N TRP A 270 5.09 9.37 12.88
CA TRP A 270 4.03 8.54 12.28
C TRP A 270 4.05 7.08 12.76
N SER A 271 4.20 6.88 14.06
CA SER A 271 3.87 5.60 14.70
C SER A 271 2.37 5.29 14.56
N ALA A 272 2.01 4.05 14.26
CA ALA A 272 0.61 3.64 14.22
C ALA A 272 0.04 3.60 15.65
N HIS A 273 -0.75 4.60 16.01
CA HIS A 273 -1.42 4.60 17.31
C HIS A 273 -2.36 3.37 17.42
N PRO A 274 -2.40 2.64 18.56
CA PRO A 274 -3.26 1.46 18.71
C PRO A 274 -4.74 1.73 18.35
N ALA A 275 -5.27 2.90 18.75
CA ALA A 275 -6.61 3.31 18.35
C ALA A 275 -6.79 3.48 16.83
N ALA A 276 -5.75 3.84 16.06
CA ALA A 276 -5.86 4.00 14.60
C ALA A 276 -6.29 2.70 13.89
N PHE A 277 -6.08 1.53 14.50
CA PHE A 277 -6.53 0.24 13.97
C PHE A 277 -8.06 0.09 13.93
N VAL A 278 -8.82 0.97 14.57
CA VAL A 278 -10.28 1.02 14.43
C VAL A 278 -10.70 1.35 12.99
N ASP A 279 -9.94 2.21 12.31
CA ASP A 279 -10.22 2.62 10.91
C ASP A 279 -10.07 1.44 9.93
N ILE A 280 -9.31 0.40 10.30
CA ILE A 280 -9.20 -0.84 9.53
C ILE A 280 -10.56 -1.54 9.40
N ALA A 281 -11.41 -1.46 10.42
CA ALA A 281 -12.73 -2.08 10.43
C ALA A 281 -13.85 -1.11 10.03
N LEU A 282 -13.66 0.19 10.24
CA LEU A 282 -14.69 1.22 10.06
C LEU A 282 -14.19 2.36 9.17
N PRO A 283 -14.69 2.49 7.94
CA PRO A 283 -14.08 3.36 6.93
C PRO A 283 -14.31 4.84 7.26
N GLY A 284 -13.22 5.60 7.40
CA GLY A 284 -13.29 7.06 7.62
C GLY A 284 -13.87 7.42 8.98
N VAL A 285 -13.72 6.53 9.96
CA VAL A 285 -14.20 6.75 11.33
C VAL A 285 -13.63 8.06 11.89
N TYR A 286 -12.37 8.36 11.58
CA TYR A 286 -11.66 9.55 12.04
C TYR A 286 -11.83 10.81 11.16
N GLY A 287 -12.84 10.81 10.28
CA GLY A 287 -13.07 11.86 9.30
C GLY A 287 -12.36 11.55 7.99
N GLU A 288 -12.21 12.56 7.12
CA GLU A 288 -11.60 12.40 5.79
C GLU A 288 -10.21 13.07 5.74
N PRO A 289 -9.11 12.32 5.95
CA PRO A 289 -7.76 12.89 5.89
C PRO A 289 -7.34 13.26 4.48
N ALA A 290 -7.96 12.65 3.46
CA ALA A 290 -7.73 12.97 2.06
C ALA A 290 -8.02 14.44 1.73
N LEU A 291 -8.79 15.15 2.57
CA LEU A 291 -9.11 16.56 2.37
C LEU A 291 -8.05 17.52 2.93
N GLN A 292 -7.10 17.04 3.76
CA GLN A 292 -6.17 17.87 4.56
C GLN A 292 -6.82 19.14 5.16
N SER A 293 -8.14 19.10 5.33
CA SER A 293 -8.93 20.17 5.89
C SER A 293 -8.92 19.92 7.38
N PHE A 294 -8.17 20.74 8.10
CA PHE A 294 -7.99 20.62 9.55
C PHE A 294 -9.01 21.47 10.33
N ASP A 295 -9.86 22.20 9.60
CA ASP A 295 -10.88 23.08 10.15
C ASP A 295 -12.27 22.47 9.94
N GLY A 296 -12.97 22.24 11.05
CA GLY A 296 -14.36 21.77 11.04
C GLY A 296 -14.52 20.25 11.09
N ALA A 297 -15.75 19.83 11.37
CA ALA A 297 -16.07 18.45 11.70
C ALA A 297 -16.17 17.46 10.51
N THR A 298 -15.88 17.93 9.29
CA THR A 298 -15.72 17.10 8.09
C THR A 298 -14.26 16.71 7.81
N GLY A 299 -13.31 17.39 8.47
CA GLY A 299 -11.88 17.12 8.39
C GLY A 299 -11.41 15.92 9.21
N TYR A 300 -10.09 15.65 9.20
CA TYR A 300 -9.50 14.63 10.08
C TYR A 300 -9.49 15.12 11.53
N TRP A 301 -10.41 14.60 12.32
CA TRP A 301 -10.68 15.11 13.66
C TRP A 301 -9.83 14.41 14.74
N ALA A 302 -9.23 13.25 14.45
CA ALA A 302 -8.45 12.47 15.41
C ALA A 302 -6.96 12.87 15.45
N ARG A 303 -6.68 14.17 15.53
CA ARG A 303 -5.31 14.73 15.49
C ARG A 303 -4.41 14.19 16.61
N ALA A 304 -4.99 13.86 17.77
CA ALA A 304 -4.27 13.24 18.89
C ALA A 304 -3.59 11.91 18.52
N LEU A 305 -4.13 11.16 17.55
CA LEU A 305 -3.54 9.90 17.08
C LEU A 305 -2.25 10.11 16.28
N VAL A 306 -2.01 11.33 15.83
CA VAL A 306 -0.88 11.73 14.97
C VAL A 306 -0.27 13.04 15.47
N ALA A 307 -0.18 13.21 16.81
CA ALA A 307 0.20 14.45 17.47
C ALA A 307 1.46 15.13 16.90
N ASP A 308 2.44 14.33 16.47
CA ASP A 308 3.73 14.82 15.94
C ASP A 308 3.62 15.58 14.61
N LYS A 309 2.58 15.29 13.81
CA LYS A 309 2.40 15.86 12.46
C LYS A 309 1.07 16.56 12.27
N GLY A 310 0.06 16.19 13.04
CA GLY A 310 -1.32 16.69 12.90
C GLY A 310 -2.11 16.03 11.76
N TYR A 311 -1.48 15.19 10.93
CA TYR A 311 -2.13 14.45 9.84
C TYR A 311 -1.54 13.04 9.66
N PRO A 312 -2.33 12.05 9.21
CA PRO A 312 -1.84 10.69 9.00
C PRO A 312 -1.07 10.56 7.68
N LEU A 313 -0.09 9.66 7.66
CA LEU A 313 0.64 9.30 6.43
C LEU A 313 -0.30 8.60 5.42
N PHE A 314 -1.14 7.68 5.89
CA PHE A 314 -2.13 7.03 5.05
C PHE A 314 -3.49 7.70 5.25
N ALA A 315 -4.10 8.15 4.16
CA ALA A 315 -5.41 8.80 4.18
C ALA A 315 -6.55 7.87 4.59
N GLY A 316 -6.33 6.56 4.56
CA GLY A 316 -7.23 5.57 5.14
C GLY A 316 -6.55 4.21 5.28
N THR A 317 -7.01 3.42 6.24
CA THR A 317 -6.46 2.08 6.53
C THR A 317 -7.49 0.96 6.44
N TYR A 318 -8.73 1.30 6.07
CA TYR A 318 -9.86 0.38 5.98
C TYR A 318 -9.61 -0.85 5.11
N VAL A 319 -9.77 -2.04 5.70
CA VAL A 319 -9.77 -3.33 4.99
C VAL A 319 -11.08 -4.09 5.10
N GLY A 320 -12.01 -3.61 5.94
CA GLY A 320 -13.33 -4.21 6.11
C GLY A 320 -13.43 -5.20 7.27
N GLY A 321 -14.46 -5.05 8.11
CA GLY A 321 -14.76 -5.99 9.20
C GLY A 321 -14.97 -7.43 8.70
N LEU A 322 -15.57 -7.60 7.51
CA LEU A 322 -15.72 -8.90 6.87
C LEU A 322 -14.36 -9.56 6.57
N VAL A 323 -13.38 -8.80 6.06
CA VAL A 323 -12.02 -9.29 5.78
C VAL A 323 -11.34 -9.72 7.07
N LEU A 324 -11.48 -8.96 8.16
CA LEU A 324 -10.95 -9.33 9.47
C LEU A 324 -11.59 -10.63 10.00
N ALA A 325 -12.91 -10.77 9.87
CA ALA A 325 -13.62 -12.00 10.25
C ALA A 325 -13.07 -13.22 9.49
N LEU A 326 -12.97 -13.09 8.17
CA LEU A 326 -12.45 -14.13 7.29
C LEU A 326 -10.98 -14.44 7.60
N ALA A 327 -10.17 -13.44 7.94
CA ALA A 327 -8.78 -13.64 8.33
C ALA A 327 -8.64 -14.44 9.62
N VAL A 328 -9.49 -14.19 10.63
CA VAL A 328 -9.54 -14.98 11.87
C VAL A 328 -9.94 -16.43 11.59
N ILE A 329 -10.97 -16.64 10.76
CA ILE A 329 -11.39 -17.99 10.32
C ILE A 329 -10.26 -18.69 9.57
N GLY A 330 -9.56 -17.97 8.69
CA GLY A 330 -8.43 -18.46 7.92
C GLY A 330 -7.20 -18.78 8.78
N ALA A 331 -6.97 -18.03 9.86
CA ALA A 331 -5.86 -18.26 10.79
C ALA A 331 -6.02 -19.56 11.58
N ALA A 332 -7.26 -19.95 11.89
CA ALA A 332 -7.56 -21.20 12.60
C ALA A 332 -7.28 -22.46 11.75
N THR A 333 -6.92 -22.33 10.47
CA THR A 333 -6.84 -23.46 9.54
C THR A 333 -5.68 -23.36 8.53
N GLY A 334 -5.28 -24.51 7.97
CA GLY A 334 -4.32 -24.58 6.85
C GLY A 334 -2.89 -24.99 7.22
N ARG A 335 -2.08 -25.21 6.17
CA ARG A 335 -0.63 -25.46 6.31
C ARG A 335 0.07 -24.17 6.76
N GLY A 336 1.02 -24.30 7.68
CA GLY A 336 1.70 -23.13 8.25
C GLY A 336 0.72 -22.22 8.99
N ARG A 337 -0.20 -22.79 9.78
CA ARG A 337 -1.25 -22.06 10.51
C ARG A 337 -0.73 -20.91 11.37
N TRP A 338 0.53 -20.99 11.80
CA TRP A 338 1.21 -19.95 12.58
C TRP A 338 1.97 -18.96 11.69
N LEU A 339 2.37 -19.35 10.47
CA LEU A 339 3.25 -18.54 9.62
C LEU A 339 2.66 -17.17 9.29
N LEU A 340 1.45 -17.14 8.71
CA LEU A 340 0.81 -15.89 8.32
C LEU A 340 0.38 -15.04 9.52
N PRO A 341 -0.22 -15.60 10.60
CA PRO A 341 -0.51 -14.82 11.80
C PRO A 341 0.74 -14.26 12.47
N THR A 342 1.83 -15.05 12.56
CA THR A 342 3.11 -14.56 13.10
C THR A 342 3.67 -13.45 12.23
N TRP A 343 3.68 -13.61 10.90
CA TRP A 343 4.18 -12.58 9.99
C TRP A 343 3.36 -11.28 10.09
N LEU A 344 2.03 -11.38 10.08
CA LEU A 344 1.12 -10.25 10.28
C LEU A 344 1.34 -9.58 11.64
N GLY A 345 1.44 -10.39 12.71
CA GLY A 345 1.61 -9.90 14.08
C GLY A 345 2.93 -9.14 14.25
N LEU A 346 4.05 -9.68 13.73
CA LEU A 346 5.34 -8.99 13.79
C LEU A 346 5.32 -7.66 13.04
N LEU A 347 4.74 -7.61 11.83
CA LEU A 347 4.64 -6.36 11.07
C LEU A 347 3.71 -5.34 11.75
N ALA A 348 2.60 -5.78 12.32
CA ALA A 348 1.70 -4.91 13.08
C ALA A 348 2.36 -4.37 14.35
N LEU A 349 3.13 -5.19 15.07
CA LEU A 349 3.91 -4.74 16.23
C LEU A 349 4.98 -3.72 15.85
N LEU A 350 5.67 -3.92 14.73
CA LEU A 350 6.63 -2.95 14.21
C LEU A 350 5.94 -1.65 13.77
N ALA A 351 4.72 -1.72 13.24
CA ALA A 351 3.94 -0.54 12.85
C ALA A 351 3.60 0.38 14.03
N LEU A 352 3.48 -0.17 15.24
CA LEU A 352 3.17 0.60 16.46
C LEU A 352 4.24 1.64 16.81
N GLY A 353 5.48 1.51 16.29
CA GLY A 353 6.52 2.51 16.51
C GLY A 353 6.79 2.72 18.00
N ARG A 354 6.59 3.95 18.50
CA ARG A 354 6.72 4.31 19.93
C ARG A 354 5.80 3.55 20.87
N PHE A 355 4.70 2.99 20.37
CA PHE A 355 3.74 2.20 21.16
C PHE A 355 4.07 0.71 21.16
N GLY A 356 5.17 0.30 20.53
CA GLY A 356 5.55 -1.11 20.39
C GLY A 356 7.06 -1.32 20.36
N PRO A 357 7.51 -2.51 19.93
CA PRO A 357 8.91 -2.93 20.02
C PRO A 357 9.84 -2.30 18.96
N PHE A 358 9.31 -1.49 18.03
CA PHE A 358 10.15 -0.86 16.98
C PHE A 358 11.23 0.05 17.57
N THR A 359 10.97 0.66 18.73
CA THR A 359 11.93 1.49 19.45
C THR A 359 13.18 0.75 19.90
N TRP A 360 13.12 -0.58 20.07
CA TRP A 360 14.28 -1.40 20.42
C TRP A 360 15.29 -1.51 19.28
N LEU A 361 14.90 -1.14 18.07
CA LEU A 361 15.76 -1.13 16.89
C LEU A 361 16.54 0.19 16.75
N TYR A 362 16.21 1.20 17.55
CA TYR A 362 16.90 2.48 17.55
C TYR A 362 18.34 2.34 18.08
N GLY A 363 19.29 2.97 17.42
CA GLY A 363 20.72 2.90 17.69
C GLY A 363 21.44 1.73 17.01
N MET A 364 20.72 0.84 16.33
CA MET A 364 21.36 -0.22 15.54
C MET A 364 21.86 0.34 14.20
N PRO A 365 23.08 -0.04 13.75
CA PRO A 365 23.67 0.47 12.52
C PRO A 365 22.72 0.37 11.31
N GLY A 366 22.43 1.52 10.69
CA GLY A 366 21.57 1.62 9.51
C GLY A 366 20.06 1.67 9.79
N LEU A 367 19.59 1.30 10.98
CA LEU A 367 18.16 1.36 11.34
C LEU A 367 17.73 2.78 11.75
N ASP A 368 18.67 3.62 12.17
CA ASP A 368 18.43 5.04 12.46
C ASP A 368 18.12 5.89 11.21
N ALA A 369 18.30 5.31 10.02
CA ALA A 369 17.88 5.91 8.75
C ALA A 369 16.42 5.58 8.38
N LEU A 370 15.77 4.68 9.12
CA LEU A 370 14.36 4.32 8.93
C LEU A 370 13.46 5.25 9.73
N ARG A 371 12.43 5.79 9.08
CA ARG A 371 11.39 6.63 9.70
C ARG A 371 10.01 6.17 9.24
N TYR A 372 8.99 6.49 10.02
CA TYR A 372 7.58 6.25 9.71
C TYR A 372 7.15 4.80 9.90
N PRO A 373 7.10 4.32 11.16
CA PRO A 373 6.80 2.92 11.49
C PRO A 373 5.47 2.45 10.89
N VAL A 374 4.45 3.32 10.75
CA VAL A 374 3.17 2.95 10.12
C VAL A 374 3.34 2.31 8.73
N LYS A 375 4.43 2.59 7.99
CA LYS A 375 4.75 1.95 6.70
C LYS A 375 4.83 0.42 6.76
N TRP A 376 5.10 -0.18 7.92
CA TRP A 376 5.04 -1.64 8.12
C TRP A 376 3.66 -2.23 7.82
N LEU A 377 2.59 -1.42 7.84
CA LEU A 377 1.25 -1.85 7.43
C LEU A 377 1.17 -2.22 5.94
N VAL A 378 2.05 -1.66 5.09
CA VAL A 378 2.08 -1.94 3.64
C VAL A 378 2.40 -3.43 3.38
N PRO A 379 3.54 -3.99 3.84
CA PRO A 379 3.77 -5.43 3.72
C PRO A 379 2.81 -6.27 4.56
N ALA A 380 2.23 -5.74 5.65
CA ALA A 380 1.28 -6.46 6.52
C ALA A 380 -0.04 -6.81 5.80
N LEU A 381 -0.38 -6.08 4.74
CA LEU A 381 -1.60 -6.31 3.97
C LEU A 381 -1.60 -7.69 3.30
N LEU A 382 -0.44 -8.20 2.86
CA LEU A 382 -0.35 -9.48 2.17
C LEU A 382 -0.68 -10.71 3.06
N PRO A 383 -0.08 -10.90 4.26
CA PRO A 383 -0.48 -12.00 5.13
C PRO A 383 -1.93 -11.88 5.59
N LEU A 384 -2.44 -10.68 5.85
CA LEU A 384 -3.86 -10.46 6.16
C LEU A 384 -4.76 -10.92 5.01
N ALA A 385 -4.43 -10.52 3.77
CA ALA A 385 -5.17 -10.89 2.58
C ALA A 385 -5.17 -12.40 2.32
N LEU A 386 -4.03 -13.07 2.53
CA LEU A 386 -3.90 -14.52 2.42
C LEU A 386 -4.74 -15.25 3.48
N LEU A 387 -4.77 -14.74 4.72
CA LEU A 387 -5.64 -15.26 5.77
C LEU A 387 -7.12 -15.11 5.41
N ALA A 388 -7.53 -13.94 4.93
CA ALA A 388 -8.92 -13.70 4.51
C ALA A 388 -9.35 -14.64 3.37
N GLY A 389 -8.47 -14.86 2.38
CA GLY A 389 -8.71 -15.83 1.30
C GLY A 389 -8.89 -17.27 1.81
N ARG A 390 -8.07 -17.70 2.78
CA ARG A 390 -8.27 -19.00 3.48
C ARG A 390 -9.60 -19.08 4.21
N GLY A 391 -10.08 -17.96 4.77
CA GLY A 391 -11.40 -17.86 5.39
C GLY A 391 -12.54 -18.14 4.40
N VAL A 392 -12.46 -17.57 3.19
CA VAL A 392 -13.44 -17.81 2.12
C VAL A 392 -13.42 -19.27 1.66
N ASP A 393 -12.24 -19.85 1.49
CA ASP A 393 -12.12 -21.27 1.15
C ASP A 393 -12.74 -22.17 2.21
N ARG A 394 -12.64 -21.79 3.48
CA ARG A 394 -13.25 -22.56 4.57
C ARG A 394 -14.76 -22.63 4.40
N VAL A 395 -15.39 -21.50 4.06
CA VAL A 395 -16.83 -21.41 3.75
C VAL A 395 -17.18 -22.31 2.57
N GLU A 396 -16.39 -22.28 1.49
CA GLU A 396 -16.59 -23.14 0.31
C GLU A 396 -16.50 -24.64 0.65
N ARG A 397 -15.59 -25.03 1.56
CA ARG A 397 -15.40 -26.43 1.98
C ARG A 397 -16.48 -26.95 2.93
N THR A 398 -17.12 -26.10 3.72
CA THR A 398 -18.14 -26.48 4.73
C THR A 398 -19.50 -26.92 4.16
N ALA A 399 -19.60 -27.24 2.87
CA ALA A 399 -20.81 -27.70 2.19
C ALA A 399 -21.55 -28.88 2.84
N VAL A 400 -20.94 -29.59 3.80
CA VAL A 400 -21.61 -30.55 4.70
C VAL A 400 -21.35 -30.08 6.14
N PRO A 401 -22.39 -29.74 6.93
CA PRO A 401 -22.21 -29.22 8.28
C PRO A 401 -21.80 -30.36 9.22
N THR A 402 -20.52 -30.72 9.21
CA THR A 402 -19.92 -31.59 10.23
C THR A 402 -18.97 -30.75 11.09
N GLY A 403 -19.40 -30.37 12.30
CA GLY A 403 -18.55 -29.76 13.34
C GLY A 403 -18.85 -28.29 13.69
N ARG A 404 -17.95 -27.68 14.48
CA ARG A 404 -18.10 -26.34 15.12
C ARG A 404 -17.84 -25.12 14.19
N ALA A 405 -17.59 -25.33 12.90
CA ALA A 405 -17.19 -24.26 11.98
C ALA A 405 -18.29 -23.23 11.64
N PRO A 406 -19.56 -23.61 11.42
CA PRO A 406 -20.68 -22.67 11.30
C PRO A 406 -20.81 -21.76 12.52
N LEU A 407 -20.61 -22.34 13.72
CA LEU A 407 -20.65 -21.63 14.98
C LEU A 407 -19.48 -20.65 15.11
N ALA A 408 -18.27 -21.02 14.70
CA ALA A 408 -17.12 -20.12 14.73
C ALA A 408 -17.26 -18.94 13.75
N ILE A 409 -17.85 -19.18 12.57
CA ILE A 409 -18.13 -18.13 11.57
C ILE A 409 -19.22 -17.20 12.10
N ALA A 410 -20.34 -17.74 12.59
CA ALA A 410 -21.42 -16.97 13.18
C ALA A 410 -20.95 -16.18 14.41
N LEU A 411 -20.15 -16.80 15.30
CA LEU A 411 -19.61 -16.16 16.50
C LEU A 411 -18.58 -15.08 16.15
N GLY A 412 -17.71 -15.31 15.18
CA GLY A 412 -16.73 -14.31 14.73
C GLY A 412 -17.41 -13.07 14.16
N VAL A 413 -18.44 -13.25 13.32
CA VAL A 413 -19.17 -12.08 12.80
C VAL A 413 -20.10 -11.47 13.85
N THR A 414 -20.68 -12.26 14.76
CA THR A 414 -21.46 -11.76 15.91
C THR A 414 -20.60 -10.95 16.87
N ILE A 415 -19.36 -11.39 17.16
CA ILE A 415 -18.39 -10.64 17.97
C ILE A 415 -18.01 -9.33 17.28
N LEU A 416 -17.82 -9.33 15.95
CA LEU A 416 -17.55 -8.09 15.21
C LEU A 416 -18.74 -7.13 15.20
N VAL A 417 -19.96 -7.64 15.08
CA VAL A 417 -21.18 -6.84 15.20
C VAL A 417 -21.34 -6.29 16.62
N ILE A 418 -21.14 -7.11 17.65
CA ILE A 418 -21.20 -6.69 19.05
C ILE A 418 -20.09 -5.69 19.36
N ALA A 419 -18.85 -5.94 18.95
CA ALA A 419 -17.74 -5.01 19.14
C ALA A 419 -18.00 -3.69 18.40
N GLY A 420 -18.50 -3.73 17.17
CA GLY A 420 -18.89 -2.54 16.41
C GLY A 420 -20.01 -1.74 17.09
N VAL A 421 -21.04 -2.42 17.61
CA VAL A 421 -22.15 -1.80 18.36
C VAL A 421 -21.67 -1.26 19.71
N SER A 422 -20.90 -2.03 20.48
CA SER A 422 -20.31 -1.60 21.75
C SER A 422 -19.37 -0.41 21.56
N MET A 423 -18.60 -0.38 20.46
CA MET A 423 -17.75 0.75 20.14
C MET A 423 -18.56 2.00 19.83
N VAL A 424 -19.70 1.89 19.13
CA VAL A 424 -20.65 3.00 18.90
C VAL A 424 -21.27 3.51 20.20
N VAL A 425 -21.61 2.61 21.12
CA VAL A 425 -22.22 2.95 22.41
C VAL A 425 -21.22 3.63 23.35
N GLN A 426 -19.97 3.15 23.39
CA GLN A 426 -18.88 3.69 24.22
C GLN A 426 -18.20 4.92 23.60
N LEU A 427 -18.43 5.14 22.32
CA LEU A 427 -17.78 6.17 21.51
C LEU A 427 -17.88 7.59 22.07
N PRO A 428 -19.02 8.06 22.62
CA PRO A 428 -19.14 9.44 23.11
C PRO A 428 -18.07 9.81 24.14
N ALA A 429 -17.70 8.89 25.04
CA ALA A 429 -16.66 9.12 26.04
C ALA A 429 -15.24 9.08 25.44
N ALA A 430 -15.00 8.19 24.47
CA ALA A 430 -13.72 8.13 23.75
C ALA A 430 -13.52 9.33 22.81
N LEU A 431 -14.61 9.86 22.24
CA LEU A 431 -14.62 11.08 21.43
C LEU A 431 -14.22 12.29 22.26
N ASP A 432 -14.69 12.39 23.50
CA ASP A 432 -14.33 13.48 24.41
C ASP A 432 -12.84 13.47 24.78
N ALA A 433 -12.22 12.28 24.84
CA ALA A 433 -10.78 12.14 25.10
C ALA A 433 -9.90 12.38 23.85
N LEU A 434 -10.37 12.04 22.65
CA LEU A 434 -9.57 12.08 21.40
C LEU A 434 -9.73 13.38 20.59
N ALA A 435 -10.90 14.02 20.64
CA ALA A 435 -11.17 15.28 19.95
C ALA A 435 -10.48 16.48 20.62
N GLY A 436 -10.24 16.41 21.94
CA GLY A 436 -9.74 17.52 22.74
C GLY A 436 -10.69 18.73 22.74
N GLU A 437 -10.20 19.87 23.25
CA GLU A 437 -10.94 21.15 23.26
C GLU A 437 -11.09 21.79 21.86
N ALA A 438 -10.38 21.27 20.84
CA ALA A 438 -10.26 21.89 19.52
C ALA A 438 -11.51 21.74 18.62
N ILE A 439 -12.45 20.86 18.97
CA ILE A 439 -13.67 20.65 18.17
C ILE A 439 -14.86 21.35 18.85
N ALA A 440 -15.16 22.57 18.39
CA ALA A 440 -16.27 23.37 18.90
C ALA A 440 -17.65 22.70 18.68
N GLU A 441 -17.82 21.92 17.61
CA GLU A 441 -19.07 21.23 17.28
C GLU A 441 -18.93 19.70 17.24
N ARG A 442 -19.40 19.02 18.29
CA ARG A 442 -19.28 17.55 18.44
C ARG A 442 -20.34 16.75 17.67
N ALA A 443 -21.48 17.35 17.34
CA ALA A 443 -22.58 16.69 16.62
C ALA A 443 -22.18 16.13 15.23
N PRO A 444 -21.50 16.91 14.36
CA PRO A 444 -21.05 16.40 13.06
C PRO A 444 -19.99 15.28 13.16
N VAL A 445 -19.14 15.27 14.17
CA VAL A 445 -18.21 14.15 14.45
C VAL A 445 -18.99 12.87 14.80
N ARG A 446 -19.97 12.97 15.70
CA ARG A 446 -20.85 11.83 16.05
C ARG A 446 -21.57 11.27 14.82
N ALA A 447 -22.08 12.15 13.96
CA ALA A 447 -22.73 11.76 12.72
C ALA A 447 -21.75 11.10 11.74
N ALA A 448 -20.51 11.58 11.64
CA ALA A 448 -19.47 10.97 10.82
C ALA A 448 -19.15 9.55 11.28
N VAL A 449 -19.00 9.34 12.59
CA VAL A 449 -18.73 8.00 13.10
C VAL A 449 -19.92 7.07 12.92
N LEU A 450 -21.16 7.52 13.21
CA LEU A 450 -22.34 6.70 12.96
C LEU A 450 -22.41 6.24 11.49
N ARG A 451 -22.14 7.16 10.54
CA ARG A 451 -22.06 6.82 9.12
C ARG A 451 -20.94 5.81 8.83
N ALA A 452 -19.75 6.00 9.40
CA ALA A 452 -18.64 5.07 9.25
C ALA A 452 -19.00 3.68 9.80
N THR A 453 -19.64 3.59 10.97
CA THR A 453 -20.07 2.33 11.55
C THR A 453 -21.12 1.64 10.69
N LEU A 454 -22.17 2.36 10.27
CA LEU A 454 -23.19 1.80 9.40
C LEU A 454 -22.57 1.27 8.10
N ARG A 455 -21.68 2.05 7.46
CA ARG A 455 -20.97 1.62 6.25
C ARG A 455 -20.11 0.38 6.49
N GLY A 456 -19.36 0.31 7.60
CA GLY A 456 -18.52 -0.84 7.94
C GLY A 456 -19.31 -2.10 8.32
N LEU A 457 -20.51 -1.94 8.89
CA LEU A 457 -21.36 -3.06 9.33
C LEU A 457 -22.17 -3.68 8.18
N VAL A 458 -22.61 -2.89 7.19
CA VAL A 458 -23.46 -3.38 6.09
C VAL A 458 -22.87 -4.62 5.37
N PRO A 459 -21.60 -4.64 4.91
CA PRO A 459 -21.02 -5.82 4.29
C PRO A 459 -21.00 -7.04 5.23
N SER A 460 -20.76 -6.81 6.53
CA SER A 460 -20.73 -7.88 7.53
C SER A 460 -22.13 -8.48 7.77
N ILE A 461 -23.18 -7.64 7.78
CA ILE A 461 -24.58 -8.08 7.91
C ILE A 461 -25.00 -8.85 6.66
N VAL A 462 -24.71 -8.34 5.46
CA VAL A 462 -25.02 -9.03 4.20
C VAL A 462 -24.30 -10.38 4.16
N ALA A 463 -23.02 -10.43 4.55
CA ALA A 463 -22.26 -11.68 4.64
C ALA A 463 -22.89 -12.69 5.63
N LEU A 464 -23.30 -12.24 6.82
CA LEU A 464 -24.04 -13.07 7.78
C LEU A 464 -25.30 -13.66 7.15
N THR A 465 -26.09 -12.84 6.47
CA THR A 465 -27.31 -13.28 5.79
C THR A 465 -27.01 -14.33 4.72
N LEU A 466 -25.99 -14.11 3.88
CA LEU A 466 -25.57 -15.06 2.86
C LEU A 466 -25.12 -16.40 3.47
N VAL A 467 -24.32 -16.35 4.53
CA VAL A 467 -23.82 -17.54 5.24
C VAL A 467 -24.97 -18.27 5.95
N TYR A 468 -25.87 -17.55 6.61
CA TYR A 468 -27.06 -18.10 7.24
C TYR A 468 -27.94 -18.87 6.25
N PHE A 469 -28.29 -18.25 5.10
CA PHE A 469 -29.09 -18.92 4.07
C PHE A 469 -28.39 -20.13 3.47
N ALA A 470 -27.06 -20.10 3.37
CA ALA A 470 -26.27 -21.23 2.90
C ALA A 470 -26.31 -22.43 3.85
N LEU A 471 -26.35 -22.17 5.17
CA LEU A 471 -26.24 -23.20 6.21
C LEU A 471 -27.59 -23.71 6.73
N VAL A 472 -28.61 -22.87 6.85
CA VAL A 472 -29.87 -23.22 7.52
C VAL A 472 -30.85 -23.94 6.61
N ARG A 473 -30.84 -23.67 5.30
CA ARG A 473 -31.74 -24.38 4.39
C ARG A 473 -31.19 -25.77 4.09
N PRO A 474 -31.92 -26.86 4.39
CA PRO A 474 -31.47 -28.20 4.06
C PRO A 474 -31.20 -28.31 2.56
N ALA A 475 -30.13 -29.02 2.21
CA ALA A 475 -29.79 -29.27 0.82
C ALA A 475 -30.51 -30.52 0.31
N PRO A 476 -31.22 -30.45 -0.84
CA PRO A 476 -31.90 -31.61 -1.40
C PRO A 476 -30.91 -32.70 -1.82
N SER A 477 -29.62 -32.37 -1.95
CA SER A 477 -28.54 -33.33 -2.15
C SER A 477 -27.18 -32.75 -1.73
N PRO A 478 -26.16 -33.60 -1.48
CA PRO A 478 -24.78 -33.15 -1.24
C PRO A 478 -24.21 -32.29 -2.38
N ARG A 479 -24.61 -32.56 -3.63
CA ARG A 479 -24.21 -31.75 -4.79
C ARG A 479 -24.80 -30.35 -4.73
N ALA A 480 -26.08 -30.22 -4.36
CA ALA A 480 -26.72 -28.93 -4.18
C ALA A 480 -26.10 -28.14 -3.02
N ALA A 481 -25.69 -28.82 -1.95
CA ALA A 481 -24.98 -28.21 -0.83
C ALA A 481 -23.61 -27.65 -1.25
N ARG A 482 -22.84 -28.42 -2.02
CA ARG A 482 -21.54 -27.99 -2.57
C ARG A 482 -21.68 -26.80 -3.52
N HIS A 483 -22.63 -26.86 -4.44
CA HIS A 483 -22.88 -25.75 -5.36
C HIS A 483 -23.27 -24.47 -4.60
N ARG A 484 -24.13 -24.57 -3.57
CA ARG A 484 -24.45 -23.45 -2.69
C ARG A 484 -23.23 -22.86 -2.00
N ALA A 485 -22.38 -23.69 -1.39
CA ALA A 485 -21.17 -23.21 -0.73
C ALA A 485 -20.21 -22.49 -1.70
N GLN A 486 -20.10 -22.97 -2.94
CA GLN A 486 -19.32 -22.31 -4.00
C GLN A 486 -19.88 -20.93 -4.35
N TRP A 487 -21.19 -20.81 -4.52
CA TRP A 487 -21.83 -19.52 -4.77
C TRP A 487 -21.73 -18.57 -3.58
N THR A 488 -21.91 -19.06 -2.36
CA THR A 488 -21.71 -18.26 -1.14
C THR A 488 -20.29 -17.74 -1.06
N ALA A 489 -19.28 -18.58 -1.30
CA ALA A 489 -17.88 -18.14 -1.32
C ALA A 489 -17.61 -17.11 -2.42
N ALA A 490 -18.15 -17.30 -3.63
CA ALA A 490 -18.04 -16.34 -4.72
C ALA A 490 -18.72 -14.99 -4.41
N LEU A 491 -19.91 -15.02 -3.81
CA LEU A 491 -20.64 -13.81 -3.39
C LEU A 491 -19.93 -13.08 -2.25
N LEU A 492 -19.35 -13.80 -1.28
CA LEU A 492 -18.53 -13.21 -0.23
C LEU A 492 -17.28 -12.54 -0.82
N ALA A 493 -16.60 -13.21 -1.76
CA ALA A 493 -15.43 -12.66 -2.43
C ALA A 493 -15.77 -11.41 -3.25
N LEU A 494 -16.90 -11.42 -3.98
CA LEU A 494 -17.41 -10.26 -4.71
C LEU A 494 -17.79 -9.12 -3.75
N LEU A 495 -18.45 -9.43 -2.63
CA LEU A 495 -18.83 -8.46 -1.61
C LEU A 495 -17.61 -7.76 -1.02
N VAL A 496 -16.54 -8.50 -0.70
CA VAL A 496 -15.25 -7.91 -0.28
C VAL A 496 -14.70 -6.98 -1.37
N GLY A 497 -14.70 -7.41 -2.63
CA GLY A 497 -14.21 -6.58 -3.74
C GLY A 497 -15.00 -5.27 -3.90
N VAL A 498 -16.33 -5.35 -3.88
CA VAL A 498 -17.22 -4.19 -4.02
C VAL A 498 -17.08 -3.24 -2.82
N ASP A 499 -17.07 -3.78 -1.61
CA ASP A 499 -16.90 -3.03 -0.36
C ASP A 499 -15.60 -2.21 -0.37
N LEU A 500 -14.47 -2.88 -0.63
CA LEU A 500 -13.17 -2.20 -0.68
C LEU A 500 -13.10 -1.15 -1.78
N VAL A 501 -13.58 -1.45 -2.99
CA VAL A 501 -13.60 -0.47 -4.09
C VAL A 501 -14.46 0.73 -3.74
N GLN A 502 -15.65 0.51 -3.18
CA GLN A 502 -16.57 1.59 -2.81
C GLN A 502 -16.01 2.44 -1.65
N ALA A 503 -15.45 1.81 -0.63
CA ALA A 503 -14.94 2.50 0.55
C ALA A 503 -13.65 3.29 0.27
N ASN A 504 -12.74 2.71 -0.53
CA ASN A 504 -11.37 3.20 -0.66
C ASN A 504 -11.05 3.89 -2.01
N ALA A 505 -11.92 3.86 -3.02
CA ALA A 505 -11.64 4.53 -4.31
C ALA A 505 -11.36 6.04 -4.15
N ARG A 506 -11.94 6.68 -3.13
CA ARG A 506 -11.69 8.10 -2.82
C ARG A 506 -10.27 8.40 -2.31
N LEU A 507 -9.54 7.38 -1.87
CA LEU A 507 -8.15 7.52 -1.39
C LEU A 507 -7.14 7.64 -2.55
N ALA A 508 -7.58 7.40 -3.78
CA ALA A 508 -6.81 7.63 -5.01
C ALA A 508 -7.52 8.67 -5.90
N PRO A 509 -7.72 9.91 -5.42
CA PRO A 509 -8.49 10.92 -6.14
C PRO A 509 -7.74 11.37 -7.39
N THR A 510 -8.51 11.78 -8.39
CA THR A 510 -8.03 12.18 -9.71
C THR A 510 -8.51 13.58 -10.10
N VAL A 511 -7.76 14.24 -10.98
CA VAL A 511 -8.05 15.57 -11.55
C VAL A 511 -7.92 15.56 -13.06
N GLY A 512 -8.63 16.46 -13.73
CA GLY A 512 -8.51 16.64 -15.17
C GLY A 512 -7.07 16.99 -15.60
N PRO A 513 -6.67 16.67 -16.84
CA PRO A 513 -5.30 16.85 -17.31
C PRO A 513 -4.84 18.32 -17.32
N GLY A 514 -5.76 19.29 -17.33
CA GLY A 514 -5.45 20.72 -17.22
C GLY A 514 -4.63 21.05 -15.96
N PHE A 515 -4.89 20.38 -14.83
CA PHE A 515 -4.14 20.57 -13.58
C PHE A 515 -2.61 20.46 -13.72
N TYR A 516 -2.12 19.66 -14.68
CA TYR A 516 -0.70 19.49 -14.96
C TYR A 516 -0.20 20.22 -16.22
N ARG A 517 -1.11 20.67 -17.09
CA ARG A 517 -0.77 21.37 -18.33
C ARG A 517 -0.74 22.89 -18.16
N ASP A 518 -1.59 23.41 -17.27
CA ASP A 518 -1.66 24.83 -16.97
C ASP A 518 -0.33 25.27 -16.35
N VAL A 519 0.30 26.27 -16.96
CA VAL A 519 1.50 26.90 -16.38
C VAL A 519 1.03 27.97 -15.39
N PRO A 520 1.52 27.98 -14.14
CA PRO A 520 1.21 29.02 -13.19
C PRO A 520 1.66 30.40 -13.68
N ALA A 521 0.81 31.42 -13.50
CA ALA A 521 1.16 32.81 -13.83
C ALA A 521 2.45 33.27 -13.13
N LEU A 522 2.70 32.79 -11.91
CA LEU A 522 3.96 33.06 -11.20
C LEU A 522 5.17 32.44 -11.93
N ALA A 523 5.04 31.21 -12.45
CA ALA A 523 6.10 30.58 -13.21
C ALA A 523 6.35 31.32 -14.53
N ASP A 524 5.29 31.70 -15.25
CA ASP A 524 5.39 32.49 -16.49
C ASP A 524 6.07 33.83 -16.22
N ALA A 525 5.69 34.56 -15.18
CA ALA A 525 6.31 35.84 -14.81
C ALA A 525 7.82 35.71 -14.55
N ILE A 526 8.24 34.63 -13.88
CA ILE A 526 9.67 34.37 -13.63
C ILE A 526 10.41 34.05 -14.94
N VAL A 527 9.78 33.28 -15.83
CA VAL A 527 10.37 32.92 -17.13
C VAL A 527 10.43 34.11 -18.08
N GLU A 528 9.45 35.01 -18.05
CA GLU A 528 9.38 36.21 -18.88
C GLU A 528 10.43 37.27 -18.50
N ASP A 529 10.71 37.45 -17.21
CA ASP A 529 11.65 38.47 -16.71
C ASP A 529 13.12 38.19 -17.12
N ARG A 530 13.46 36.95 -17.52
CA ARG A 530 14.78 36.43 -17.98
C ARG A 530 16.04 37.19 -17.50
N PRO A 531 16.31 37.36 -16.19
CA PRO A 531 17.67 37.69 -15.76
C PRO A 531 18.58 36.46 -15.99
N PRO A 532 19.91 36.64 -16.19
CA PRO A 532 20.78 35.58 -16.72
C PRO A 532 20.78 34.27 -15.93
N VAL A 533 20.65 34.32 -14.59
CA VAL A 533 20.52 33.14 -13.72
C VAL A 533 19.85 33.59 -12.41
N GLN A 534 18.63 33.14 -12.13
CA GLN A 534 18.09 33.15 -10.77
C GLN A 534 17.66 31.75 -10.37
N ARG A 535 18.32 31.22 -9.34
CA ARG A 535 17.78 30.08 -8.58
C ARG A 535 16.80 30.62 -7.56
N ILE A 536 15.62 30.01 -7.47
CA ILE A 536 14.51 30.51 -6.68
C ILE A 536 14.52 29.82 -5.32
N ALA A 537 14.34 30.60 -4.25
CA ALA A 537 14.03 30.08 -2.93
C ALA A 537 12.58 30.42 -2.60
N VAL A 538 11.71 29.42 -2.59
CA VAL A 538 10.35 29.58 -2.11
C VAL A 538 10.39 29.43 -0.59
N ALA A 539 10.48 30.54 0.14
CA ALA A 539 10.22 30.53 1.57
C ALA A 539 8.82 29.94 1.78
N ARG A 540 8.68 28.96 2.70
CA ARG A 540 7.42 28.24 2.96
C ARG A 540 6.24 29.20 2.79
N PRO A 541 5.23 28.90 1.94
CA PRO A 541 4.06 29.75 1.88
C PRO A 541 3.49 29.84 3.29
N ARG A 542 3.21 31.06 3.77
CA ARG A 542 2.27 31.21 4.87
C ARG A 542 1.02 30.44 4.46
N GLY A 543 0.62 29.47 5.28
CA GLY A 543 -0.45 28.53 4.95
C GLY A 543 -1.65 29.29 4.39
N VAL A 544 -1.94 29.08 3.11
CA VAL A 544 -3.16 29.60 2.51
C VAL A 544 -4.27 28.67 3.00
N ASN A 545 -5.05 29.15 3.96
CA ASN A 545 -6.23 28.45 4.44
C ASN A 545 -7.33 28.63 3.38
N PHE A 546 -7.67 27.55 2.68
CA PHE A 546 -8.76 27.53 1.72
C PHE A 546 -10.07 27.16 2.43
N VAL A 547 -11.14 27.92 2.19
CA VAL A 547 -12.45 27.75 2.82
C VAL A 547 -13.48 27.26 1.77
N ARG A 548 -13.91 25.98 1.92
CA ARG A 548 -15.07 25.26 1.31
C ARG A 548 -14.88 24.58 -0.08
N ASP A 549 -15.53 23.42 -0.26
CA ASP A 549 -15.19 22.26 -1.12
C ASP A 549 -15.31 22.40 -2.67
N PRO A 550 -14.55 21.61 -3.49
CA PRO A 550 -13.69 20.49 -3.10
C PRO A 550 -12.27 20.95 -2.77
N ILE A 551 -12.01 21.13 -1.48
CA ILE A 551 -10.89 21.90 -0.89
C ILE A 551 -9.55 21.32 -1.36
N TYR A 552 -9.46 20.02 -1.58
CA TYR A 552 -8.18 19.37 -1.79
C TYR A 552 -7.57 19.59 -3.18
N ALA A 553 -8.39 19.55 -4.24
CA ALA A 553 -7.91 19.80 -5.61
C ALA A 553 -7.53 21.28 -5.78
N GLU A 554 -8.28 22.19 -5.16
CA GLU A 554 -7.98 23.61 -5.14
C GLU A 554 -6.75 23.92 -4.29
N GLN A 555 -6.61 23.30 -3.11
CA GLN A 555 -5.40 23.42 -2.29
C GLN A 555 -4.18 22.90 -3.04
N ALA A 556 -4.28 21.74 -3.70
CA ALA A 556 -3.21 21.18 -4.52
C ALA A 556 -2.89 22.09 -5.72
N ARG A 557 -3.90 22.71 -6.32
CA ARG A 557 -3.73 23.71 -7.40
C ARG A 557 -3.02 24.95 -6.86
N GLY A 558 -3.47 25.51 -5.75
CA GLY A 558 -2.84 26.65 -5.08
C GLY A 558 -1.39 26.36 -4.68
N GLN A 559 -1.08 25.14 -4.24
CA GLN A 559 0.30 24.70 -4.01
C GLN A 559 1.14 24.71 -5.29
N ARG A 560 0.58 24.32 -6.44
CA ARG A 560 1.29 24.39 -7.72
C ARG A 560 1.41 25.82 -8.23
N GLU A 561 0.37 26.64 -8.05
CA GLU A 561 0.36 28.06 -8.42
C GLU A 561 1.40 28.86 -7.63
N ALA A 562 1.57 28.52 -6.34
CA ALA A 562 2.57 29.09 -5.45
C ALA A 562 3.94 28.37 -5.52
N LEU A 563 4.14 27.45 -6.46
CA LEU A 563 5.41 26.74 -6.69
C LEU A 563 5.96 26.02 -5.43
N VAL A 564 5.07 25.43 -4.63
CA VAL A 564 5.40 24.74 -3.37
C VAL A 564 6.18 23.44 -3.60
N GLY A 565 7.12 23.15 -2.70
CA GLY A 565 7.88 21.90 -2.71
C GLY A 565 8.76 21.81 -3.94
N TYR A 566 8.64 20.72 -4.71
CA TYR A 566 9.39 20.54 -5.95
C TYR A 566 8.60 20.96 -7.20
N THR A 567 7.40 21.53 -7.07
CA THR A 567 6.52 21.82 -8.22
C THR A 567 7.13 22.77 -9.25
N ALA A 568 8.00 23.70 -8.83
CA ALA A 568 8.74 24.58 -9.74
C ALA A 568 9.57 23.81 -10.79
N LEU A 569 10.11 22.65 -10.42
CA LEU A 569 10.91 21.81 -11.31
C LEU A 569 10.10 21.32 -12.52
N ALA A 570 8.78 21.17 -12.38
CA ALA A 570 7.90 20.75 -13.47
C ALA A 570 7.80 21.81 -14.59
N TYR A 571 8.14 23.07 -14.28
CA TYR A 571 8.09 24.19 -15.22
C TYR A 571 9.49 24.66 -15.65
N GLY A 572 10.53 23.86 -15.37
CA GLY A 572 11.90 24.17 -15.77
C GLY A 572 12.59 25.23 -14.92
N LEU A 573 12.05 25.57 -13.75
CA LEU A 573 12.63 26.55 -12.83
C LEU A 573 13.64 25.88 -11.88
N ASP A 574 14.78 26.53 -11.69
CA ASP A 574 15.84 26.07 -10.79
C ASP A 574 15.55 26.46 -9.33
N LEU A 575 15.63 25.49 -8.42
CA LEU A 575 15.45 25.70 -6.99
C LEU A 575 16.81 25.82 -6.27
N ALA A 576 17.06 26.96 -5.63
CA ALA A 576 18.29 27.24 -4.87
C ALA A 576 18.33 26.44 -3.55
N PHE A 577 17.22 26.46 -2.83
CA PHE A 577 17.03 25.80 -1.54
C PHE A 577 15.57 25.37 -1.43
N GLY A 578 15.31 24.08 -1.66
CA GLY A 578 14.00 23.47 -1.42
C GLY A 578 13.92 22.87 -0.01
N PRO A 579 12.71 22.70 0.57
CA PRO A 579 12.56 21.83 1.72
C PRO A 579 13.05 20.43 1.37
N ASP A 580 13.96 19.87 2.18
CA ASP A 580 14.41 18.49 2.04
C ASP A 580 13.30 17.53 2.49
N THR A 581 12.38 17.22 1.60
CA THR A 581 11.27 16.28 1.87
C THR A 581 11.74 14.82 1.88
N GLU A 582 12.84 14.54 1.21
CA GLU A 582 13.39 13.21 0.95
C GLU A 582 14.36 12.73 2.04
N ALA A 583 14.82 13.68 2.87
CA ALA A 583 15.97 13.58 3.76
C ALA A 583 17.26 13.20 3.03
N LEU A 584 17.41 13.67 1.79
CA LEU A 584 18.55 13.35 0.93
C LEU A 584 19.43 14.55 0.63
N HIS A 585 19.08 15.77 1.04
CA HIS A 585 19.92 16.93 0.75
C HIS A 585 21.26 16.87 1.51
N PRO A 586 22.32 17.47 0.95
CA PRO A 586 23.63 17.51 1.59
C PRO A 586 23.58 18.16 2.98
N LEU A 587 24.20 17.54 3.99
CA LEU A 587 24.23 18.03 5.37
C LEU A 587 25.16 19.24 5.59
N ARG A 588 26.14 19.45 4.70
CA ARG A 588 27.12 20.52 4.81
C ARG A 588 26.93 21.54 3.69
N TYR A 589 26.41 22.70 4.03
CA TYR A 589 26.53 23.90 3.23
C TYR A 589 27.58 24.80 3.89
N THR A 590 28.57 25.25 3.13
CA THR A 590 29.46 26.31 3.60
C THR A 590 28.69 27.62 3.47
N GLN A 591 28.20 28.14 4.59
CA GLN A 591 27.70 29.51 4.62
C GLN A 591 28.92 30.43 4.43
N LEU A 592 29.07 30.99 3.24
CA LEU A 592 29.94 32.14 3.04
C LEU A 592 29.37 33.27 3.90
N GLN A 593 30.02 33.57 5.03
CA GLN A 593 29.86 34.87 5.66
C GLN A 593 30.58 35.86 4.73
N VAL A 594 29.79 36.53 3.90
CA VAL A 594 30.24 37.66 3.08
C VAL A 594 30.11 38.93 3.91
#